data_AF-A0AAN4YEE2-F1
#
_entry.id   AF-A0AAN4YEE2-F1
#
_cell.length_a   1.000
_cell.length_b   1.000
_cell.length_c   1.000
_cell.angle_alpha   90.00
_cell.angle_beta   90.00
_cell.angle_gamma   90.00
#
_symmetry.space_group_name_H-M   'P 1'
#
loop_
_entity.id
_entity.type
_entity.pdbx_description
1 polymer ?
#
loop_
_entity_poly.entity_id
_entity_poly.type
_entity_poly.pdbx_seq_one_letter_code
_entity_poly.pdbx_strand_id
1 'polypeptide(L)'
;MATTSRRYATPMKMSIAPKGSSVQNIRAYDDPRAVEAMVHFMYGFEYDSSGSDLGRVSPMLFNINVYQVADKFEVPQLKQKAKDKFETIARTCWEMDDYPIAISEAYQRTHKGDRGLRDILVSISHEHLEKLLENEDFRTVLEEVLGFAADLVRHSPGNTGVKKYCCPNCNFNWMLGHSAGNISYRCPKCSSQRSNWDDFIVKG
;
A
#
# COMPACT_ATOMS: atom_id res chain seq x y z
N MET A 1 -24.76 -25.70 -36.01
CA MET A 1 -23.38 -25.37 -36.42
C MET A 1 -23.07 -23.97 -35.92
N ALA A 2 -22.21 -23.82 -34.91
CA ALA A 2 -21.60 -22.56 -34.53
C ALA A 2 -20.25 -22.90 -33.88
N THR A 3 -19.21 -22.72 -34.67
CA THR A 3 -17.80 -23.01 -34.38
C THR A 3 -17.19 -21.74 -33.79
N THR A 4 -16.70 -21.77 -32.55
CA THR A 4 -15.87 -20.66 -32.03
C THR A 4 -14.64 -21.19 -31.31
N SER A 5 -13.59 -21.33 -32.12
CA SER A 5 -12.18 -20.96 -31.87
C SER A 5 -11.59 -21.20 -30.47
N ARG A 6 -10.98 -22.37 -30.31
CA ARG A 6 -10.00 -22.69 -29.27
C ARG A 6 -8.71 -21.89 -29.54
N ARG A 7 -8.47 -20.80 -28.81
CA ARG A 7 -7.15 -20.16 -28.79
C ARG A 7 -6.26 -20.93 -27.82
N TYR A 8 -5.34 -21.73 -28.36
CA TYR A 8 -4.31 -22.38 -27.58
C TYR A 8 -3.40 -21.29 -27.00
N ALA A 9 -3.37 -21.19 -25.67
CA ALA A 9 -2.41 -20.36 -24.96
C ALA A 9 -1.02 -20.98 -25.12
N THR A 10 -0.10 -20.24 -25.73
CA THR A 10 1.31 -20.64 -25.83
C THR A 10 1.90 -20.68 -24.43
N PRO A 11 2.51 -21.79 -23.98
CA PRO A 11 3.14 -21.84 -22.66
C PRO A 11 4.30 -20.82 -22.60
N MET A 12 4.28 -19.99 -21.55
CA MET A 12 5.40 -19.11 -21.21
C MET A 12 6.66 -19.97 -21.01
N LYS A 13 7.69 -19.75 -21.83
CA LYS A 13 9.02 -20.32 -21.59
C LYS A 13 9.64 -19.62 -20.39
N MET A 14 9.53 -20.23 -19.21
CA MET A 14 10.33 -19.86 -18.04
C MET A 14 11.71 -20.50 -18.17
N SER A 15 12.73 -19.67 -18.43
CA SER A 15 14.13 -20.05 -18.25
C SER A 15 14.43 -20.09 -16.75
N ILE A 16 14.20 -21.24 -16.13
CA ILE A 16 14.68 -21.53 -14.78
C ILE A 16 16.17 -21.84 -14.91
N ALA A 17 17.03 -20.89 -14.54
CA ALA A 17 18.44 -21.19 -14.33
C ALA A 17 18.57 -22.03 -13.05
N PRO A 18 19.13 -23.26 -13.09
CA PRO A 18 19.25 -24.08 -11.90
C PRO A 18 20.38 -23.54 -11.04
N LYS A 19 20.06 -22.72 -10.05
CA LYS A 19 20.95 -22.52 -8.90
C LYS A 19 20.49 -23.42 -7.78
N GLY A 20 21.31 -24.42 -7.47
CA GLY A 20 21.31 -25.25 -6.26
C GLY A 20 19.95 -25.59 -5.69
N SER A 21 19.45 -26.79 -6.01
CA SER A 21 18.25 -27.40 -5.42
C SER A 21 18.34 -27.46 -3.89
N SER A 22 17.92 -26.38 -3.25
CA SER A 22 17.54 -26.35 -1.84
C SER A 22 16.05 -26.67 -1.83
N VAL A 23 15.69 -27.88 -1.42
CA VAL A 23 14.29 -28.27 -1.23
C VAL A 23 13.71 -27.35 -0.16
N GLN A 24 13.00 -26.30 -0.58
CA GLN A 24 12.42 -25.35 0.36
C GLN A 24 11.29 -26.07 1.10
N ASN A 25 11.48 -26.25 2.41
CA ASN A 25 10.54 -26.99 3.25
C ASN A 25 9.26 -26.15 3.45
N ILE A 26 8.10 -26.71 3.09
CA ILE A 26 6.80 -26.15 3.44
C ILE A 26 6.70 -26.22 4.96
N ARG A 27 6.65 -25.07 5.63
CA ARG A 27 6.58 -25.06 7.10
C ARG A 27 5.13 -25.35 7.48
N ALA A 28 4.91 -25.99 8.63
CA ALA A 28 3.58 -26.22 9.19
C ALA A 28 2.77 -24.93 9.48
N TYR A 29 3.39 -23.76 9.30
CA TYR A 29 2.80 -22.42 9.46
C TYR A 29 2.42 -21.74 8.14
N ASP A 30 2.80 -22.30 6.98
CA ASP A 30 2.35 -21.74 5.71
C ASP A 30 0.84 -22.03 5.57
N ASP A 31 0.02 -21.02 5.30
CA ASP A 31 -1.42 -21.19 5.11
C ASP A 31 -1.64 -22.21 3.97
N PRO A 32 -2.25 -23.38 4.24
CA PRO A 32 -2.44 -24.42 3.24
C PRO A 32 -3.14 -23.92 1.98
N ARG A 33 -4.04 -22.93 2.13
CA ARG A 33 -4.77 -22.33 1.02
C ARG A 33 -3.87 -21.43 0.18
N ALA A 34 -2.90 -20.75 0.79
CA ALA A 34 -1.94 -19.93 0.06
C ALA A 34 -0.95 -20.80 -0.73
N VAL A 35 -0.56 -21.96 -0.16
CA VAL A 35 0.24 -22.97 -0.87
C VAL A 35 -0.57 -23.60 -2.01
N GLU A 36 -1.83 -23.94 -1.78
CA GLU A 36 -2.74 -24.41 -2.84
C GLU A 36 -2.86 -23.39 -3.97
N ALA A 37 -3.10 -22.11 -3.64
CA ALA A 37 -3.14 -21.02 -4.62
C ALA A 37 -1.85 -20.93 -5.44
N MET A 38 -0.69 -21.11 -4.81
CA MET A 38 0.59 -21.16 -5.52
C MET A 38 0.68 -22.35 -6.48
N VAL A 39 0.32 -23.55 -6.02
CA VAL A 39 0.33 -24.77 -6.86
C VAL A 39 -0.60 -24.59 -8.05
N HIS A 40 -1.84 -24.15 -7.84
CA HIS A 40 -2.79 -23.84 -8.91
C HIS A 40 -2.22 -22.85 -9.91
N PHE A 41 -1.59 -21.78 -9.43
CA PHE A 41 -0.93 -20.79 -10.29
C PHE A 41 0.19 -21.38 -11.14
N MET A 42 1.02 -22.27 -10.58
CA MET A 42 2.09 -22.95 -11.33
C MET A 42 1.56 -23.82 -12.48
N TYR A 43 0.35 -24.37 -12.33
CA TYR A 43 -0.32 -25.11 -13.40
C TYR A 43 -1.12 -24.22 -14.36
N GLY A 44 -1.01 -22.89 -14.25
CA GLY A 44 -1.66 -21.92 -15.15
C GLY A 44 -3.11 -21.59 -14.77
N PHE A 45 -3.57 -22.01 -13.59
CA PHE A 45 -4.89 -21.64 -13.09
C PHE A 45 -4.85 -20.29 -12.38
N GLU A 46 -5.96 -19.57 -12.42
CA GLU A 46 -6.17 -18.45 -11.50
C GLU A 46 -6.58 -18.99 -10.14
N TYR A 47 -6.04 -18.41 -9.06
CA TYR A 47 -6.55 -18.68 -7.73
C TYR A 47 -7.64 -17.66 -7.39
N ASP A 48 -8.69 -18.11 -6.70
CA ASP A 48 -9.75 -17.23 -6.21
C ASP A 48 -9.44 -16.76 -4.79
N SER A 49 -9.62 -15.46 -4.56
CA SER A 49 -9.46 -14.84 -3.24
C SER A 49 -10.80 -14.63 -2.53
N SER A 50 -11.93 -14.95 -3.19
CA SER A 50 -13.28 -14.65 -2.71
C SER A 50 -13.79 -15.58 -1.59
N GLY A 51 -13.00 -16.60 -1.24
CA GLY A 51 -13.31 -17.55 -0.16
C GLY A 51 -14.35 -18.57 -0.59
N SER A 52 -13.93 -19.81 -0.82
CA SER A 52 -14.87 -20.94 -0.87
C SER A 52 -15.47 -21.18 0.53
N ASP A 53 -16.70 -21.69 0.59
CA ASP A 53 -17.62 -21.82 1.74
C ASP A 53 -17.13 -22.58 3.01
N LEU A 54 -15.82 -22.76 3.20
CA LEU A 54 -15.21 -23.44 4.34
C LEU A 54 -14.27 -22.47 5.10
N GLY A 55 -14.84 -21.75 6.07
CA GLY A 55 -14.11 -20.96 7.07
C GLY A 55 -13.33 -19.77 6.50
N ARG A 56 -14.02 -18.65 6.26
CA ARG A 56 -13.50 -17.43 5.62
C ARG A 56 -12.24 -16.88 6.32
N VAL A 57 -11.08 -17.02 5.68
CA VAL A 57 -9.97 -16.08 5.89
C VAL A 57 -10.33 -14.82 5.11
N SER A 58 -10.15 -13.65 5.72
CA SER A 58 -10.37 -12.37 5.03
C SER A 58 -9.64 -12.33 3.69
N PRO A 59 -10.26 -11.88 2.59
CA PRO A 59 -9.60 -11.74 1.30
C PRO A 59 -8.32 -10.89 1.36
N MET A 60 -8.24 -9.91 2.28
CA MET A 60 -7.02 -9.15 2.54
C MET A 60 -5.91 -10.06 3.08
N LEU A 61 -6.19 -10.75 4.19
CA LEU A 61 -5.23 -11.64 4.86
C LEU A 61 -4.81 -12.80 3.96
N PHE A 62 -5.73 -13.35 3.18
CA PHE A 62 -5.43 -14.41 2.23
C PHE A 62 -4.43 -13.95 1.16
N ASN A 63 -4.61 -12.77 0.56
CA ASN A 63 -3.64 -12.27 -0.42
C ASN A 63 -2.31 -11.89 0.21
N ILE A 64 -2.26 -11.45 1.48
CA ILE A 64 -1.00 -11.31 2.23
C ILE A 64 -0.31 -12.67 2.32
N ASN A 65 -1.04 -13.75 2.66
CA ASN A 65 -0.48 -15.09 2.76
C ASN A 65 0.06 -15.59 1.41
N VAL A 66 -0.69 -15.40 0.32
CA VAL A 66 -0.23 -15.74 -1.04
C VAL A 66 1.01 -14.93 -1.41
N TYR A 67 1.06 -13.64 -1.07
CA TYR A 67 2.24 -12.79 -1.30
C TYR A 67 3.48 -13.34 -0.57
N GLN A 68 3.33 -13.77 0.68
CA GLN A 68 4.44 -14.37 1.45
C GLN A 68 4.90 -15.70 0.87
N VAL A 69 3.96 -16.58 0.52
CA VAL A 69 4.29 -17.88 -0.10
C VAL A 69 5.00 -17.64 -1.43
N ALA A 70 4.53 -16.71 -2.25
CA ALA A 70 5.16 -16.38 -3.51
C ALA A 70 6.56 -15.80 -3.36
N ASP A 71 6.81 -15.00 -2.31
CA ASP A 71 8.16 -14.50 -1.99
C ASP A 71 9.07 -15.65 -1.54
N LYS A 72 8.60 -16.49 -0.63
CA LYS A 72 9.33 -17.64 -0.09
C LYS A 72 9.78 -18.59 -1.19
N PHE A 73 8.87 -18.97 -2.09
CA PHE A 73 9.13 -19.90 -3.19
C PHE A 73 9.67 -19.24 -4.45
N GLU A 74 10.06 -17.96 -4.37
CA GLU A 74 10.65 -17.21 -5.48
C GLU A 74 9.79 -17.29 -6.76
N VAL A 75 8.50 -16.98 -6.63
CA VAL A 75 7.52 -16.91 -7.73
C VAL A 75 7.09 -15.45 -7.96
N PRO A 76 7.92 -14.60 -8.63
CA PRO A 76 7.67 -13.16 -8.73
C PRO A 76 6.33 -12.78 -9.35
N GLN A 77 5.86 -13.55 -10.33
CA GLN A 77 4.60 -13.29 -11.03
C GLN A 77 3.39 -13.50 -10.11
N LEU A 78 3.45 -14.52 -9.24
CA LEU A 78 2.42 -14.74 -8.23
C LEU A 78 2.49 -13.67 -7.14
N LYS A 79 3.70 -13.28 -6.73
CA LYS A 79 3.92 -12.21 -5.75
C LYS A 79 3.29 -10.90 -6.23
N GLN A 80 3.54 -10.53 -7.49
CA GLN A 80 2.92 -9.36 -8.11
C GLN A 80 1.39 -9.50 -8.20
N LYS A 81 0.87 -10.67 -8.64
CA LYS A 81 -0.57 -10.90 -8.73
C LYS A 81 -1.28 -10.79 -7.37
N ALA A 82 -0.65 -11.32 -6.31
CA ALA A 82 -1.15 -11.22 -4.95
C ALA A 82 -1.14 -9.77 -4.45
N LYS A 83 -0.10 -9.00 -4.78
CA LYS A 83 -0.03 -7.57 -4.50
C LYS A 83 -1.18 -6.80 -5.15
N ASP A 84 -1.41 -7.02 -6.45
CA ASP A 84 -2.44 -6.28 -7.21
C ASP A 84 -3.85 -6.58 -6.68
N LYS A 85 -4.11 -7.86 -6.35
CA LYS A 85 -5.37 -8.27 -5.72
C LYS A 85 -5.52 -7.68 -4.32
N PHE A 86 -4.47 -7.72 -3.52
CA PHE A 86 -4.47 -7.10 -2.19
C PHE A 86 -4.76 -5.60 -2.28
N GLU A 87 -4.09 -4.87 -3.18
CA GLU A 87 -4.32 -3.42 -3.37
C GLU A 87 -5.79 -3.13 -3.71
N THR A 88 -6.34 -3.89 -4.66
CA THR A 88 -7.74 -3.73 -5.06
C THR A 88 -8.68 -3.89 -3.86
N ILE A 89 -8.52 -4.97 -3.09
CA ILE A 89 -9.38 -5.27 -1.94
C ILE A 89 -9.17 -4.25 -0.81
N ALA A 90 -7.92 -3.91 -0.50
CA ALA A 90 -7.60 -2.95 0.56
C ALA A 90 -8.16 -1.57 0.25
N ARG A 91 -8.08 -1.10 -1.00
CA ARG A 91 -8.66 0.18 -1.42
C ARG A 91 -10.17 0.21 -1.36
N THR A 92 -10.85 -0.92 -1.56
CA THR A 92 -12.33 -0.98 -1.52
C THR A 92 -12.88 -1.26 -0.13
N CYS A 93 -12.11 -1.90 0.74
CA CYS A 93 -12.60 -2.46 2.01
C CYS A 93 -11.80 -1.97 3.22
N TRP A 94 -11.12 -0.83 3.13
CA TRP A 94 -10.33 -0.24 4.23
C TRP A 94 -11.16 0.07 5.49
N GLU A 95 -12.49 0.24 5.36
CA GLU A 95 -13.40 0.47 6.48
C GLU A 95 -13.73 -0.78 7.29
N MET A 96 -13.33 -1.97 6.82
CA MET A 96 -13.64 -3.24 7.47
C MET A 96 -12.68 -3.52 8.62
N ASP A 97 -13.17 -4.24 9.64
CA ASP A 97 -12.40 -4.64 10.84
C ASP A 97 -11.13 -5.45 10.53
N ASP A 98 -11.07 -6.08 9.35
CA ASP A 98 -9.89 -6.82 8.89
C ASP A 98 -8.72 -5.91 8.51
N TYR A 99 -8.95 -4.62 8.23
CA TYR A 99 -7.92 -3.71 7.71
C TYR A 99 -6.79 -3.44 8.73
N PRO A 100 -7.06 -3.09 10.00
CA PRO A 100 -6.03 -3.02 11.03
C PRO A 100 -5.24 -4.33 11.19
N ILE A 101 -5.93 -5.48 11.14
CA ILE A 101 -5.32 -6.81 11.23
C ILE A 101 -4.37 -7.04 10.04
N ALA A 102 -4.79 -6.64 8.84
CA ALA A 102 -3.98 -6.73 7.63
C ALA A 102 -2.70 -5.87 7.70
N ILE A 103 -2.75 -4.71 8.36
CA ILE A 103 -1.56 -3.89 8.61
C ILE A 103 -0.57 -4.64 9.49
N SER A 104 -1.01 -5.13 10.64
CA SER A 104 -0.18 -5.90 11.57
C SER A 104 0.44 -7.11 10.88
N GLU A 105 -0.36 -7.89 10.17
CA GLU A 105 0.09 -9.10 9.47
C GLU A 105 1.10 -8.79 8.35
N ALA A 106 0.85 -7.75 7.54
CA ALA A 106 1.79 -7.34 6.50
C ALA A 106 3.14 -6.92 7.10
N TYR A 107 3.15 -6.14 8.19
CA TYR A 107 4.39 -5.66 8.83
C TYR A 107 5.13 -6.75 9.59
N GLN A 108 4.42 -7.73 10.14
CA GLN A 108 5.01 -8.88 10.83
C GLN A 108 5.62 -9.89 9.85
N ARG A 109 4.95 -10.17 8.73
CA ARG A 109 5.36 -11.23 7.80
C ARG A 109 6.35 -10.78 6.74
N THR A 110 6.34 -9.50 6.35
CA THR A 110 7.32 -8.97 5.40
C THR A 110 8.60 -8.49 6.09
N HIS A 111 9.74 -8.58 5.41
CA HIS A 111 10.96 -7.89 5.84
C HIS A 111 10.84 -6.37 5.60
N LYS A 112 11.61 -5.55 6.34
CA LYS A 112 11.55 -4.08 6.25
C LYS A 112 11.85 -3.52 4.85
N GLY A 113 12.63 -4.25 4.05
CA GLY A 113 12.94 -3.90 2.65
C GLY A 113 11.83 -4.24 1.66
N ASP A 114 10.85 -5.07 2.03
CA ASP A 114 9.69 -5.34 1.18
C ASP A 114 8.71 -4.19 1.30
N ARG A 115 8.75 -3.30 0.32
CA ARG A 115 7.86 -2.15 0.25
C ARG A 115 6.53 -2.45 -0.44
N GLY A 116 6.35 -3.65 -1.01
CA GLY A 116 5.21 -3.97 -1.86
C GLY A 116 3.86 -3.76 -1.19
N LEU A 117 3.60 -4.50 -0.11
CA LEU A 117 2.34 -4.37 0.66
C LEU A 117 2.36 -3.16 1.60
N ARG A 118 3.54 -2.82 2.15
CA ARG A 118 3.70 -1.74 3.14
C ARG A 118 3.36 -0.37 2.57
N ASP A 119 3.81 -0.07 1.35
CA ASP A 119 3.53 1.21 0.70
C ASP A 119 2.04 1.36 0.35
N ILE A 120 1.37 0.28 -0.05
CA ILE A 120 -0.07 0.26 -0.30
C ILE A 120 -0.83 0.64 0.97
N LEU A 121 -0.55 -0.05 2.08
CA LEU A 121 -1.21 0.20 3.36
C LEU A 121 -0.98 1.63 3.85
N VAL A 122 0.25 2.14 3.71
CA VAL A 122 0.57 3.52 4.08
C VAL A 122 -0.19 4.53 3.21
N SER A 123 -0.27 4.30 1.89
CA SER A 123 -1.05 5.15 0.97
C SER A 123 -2.52 5.21 1.37
N ILE A 124 -3.16 4.04 1.54
CA ILE A 124 -4.58 3.95 1.90
C ILE A 124 -4.85 4.58 3.26
N SER A 125 -3.99 4.29 4.25
CA SER A 125 -4.13 4.86 5.59
C SER A 125 -3.94 6.36 5.61
N HIS A 126 -3.07 6.90 4.75
CA HIS A 126 -2.97 8.34 4.60
C HIS A 126 -4.24 8.94 3.95
N GLU A 127 -4.74 8.33 2.87
CA GLU A 127 -5.93 8.79 2.14
C GLU A 127 -7.18 8.85 3.05
N HIS A 128 -7.27 7.96 4.03
CA HIS A 128 -8.44 7.82 4.91
C HIS A 128 -8.14 8.06 6.40
N LEU A 129 -7.06 8.79 6.71
CA LEU A 129 -6.52 8.89 8.07
C LEU A 129 -7.56 9.39 9.10
N GLU A 130 -8.31 10.45 8.77
CA GLU A 130 -9.28 11.05 9.68
C GLU A 130 -10.32 10.03 10.16
N LYS A 131 -10.89 9.26 9.24
CA LYS A 131 -11.90 8.24 9.55
C LYS A 131 -11.28 6.99 10.20
N LEU A 132 -10.07 6.60 9.80
CA LEU A 132 -9.36 5.49 10.42
C LEU A 132 -9.01 5.77 11.89
N LEU A 133 -8.73 7.02 12.25
CA LEU A 133 -8.44 7.39 13.65
C LEU A 133 -9.67 7.25 14.57
N GLU A 134 -10.88 7.19 14.03
CA GLU A 134 -12.09 6.91 14.82
C GLU A 134 -12.14 5.42 15.25
N ASN A 135 -11.49 4.52 14.51
CA ASN A 135 -11.42 3.09 14.81
C ASN A 135 -10.38 2.80 15.92
N GLU A 136 -10.80 2.14 17.00
CA GLU A 136 -9.92 1.76 18.13
C GLU A 136 -8.82 0.77 17.71
N ASP A 137 -9.15 -0.24 16.91
CA ASP A 137 -8.19 -1.26 16.46
C ASP A 137 -7.10 -0.64 15.59
N PHE A 138 -7.45 0.35 14.76
CA PHE A 138 -6.45 1.10 14.00
C PHE A 138 -5.51 1.91 14.91
N ARG A 139 -6.04 2.51 15.98
CA ARG A 139 -5.20 3.20 16.99
C ARG A 139 -4.27 2.23 17.71
N THR A 140 -4.76 1.05 18.09
CA THR A 140 -3.91 -0.02 18.64
C THR A 140 -2.78 -0.39 17.67
N VAL A 141 -3.06 -0.51 16.37
CA VAL A 141 -2.01 -0.77 15.36
C VAL A 141 -0.96 0.35 15.31
N LEU A 142 -1.34 1.62 15.46
CA LEU A 142 -0.37 2.72 15.52
C LEU A 142 0.54 2.64 16.74
N GLU A 143 0.02 2.14 17.87
CA GLU A 143 0.78 1.98 19.11
C GLU A 143 1.72 0.76 19.07
N GLU A 144 1.26 -0.36 18.51
CA GLU A 144 1.98 -1.64 18.54
C GLU A 144 2.90 -1.85 17.34
N VAL A 145 2.49 -1.38 16.15
CA VAL A 145 3.22 -1.59 14.90
C VAL A 145 4.06 -0.34 14.58
N LEU A 146 5.10 -0.13 15.40
CA LEU A 146 5.98 1.06 15.29
C LEU A 146 6.56 1.27 13.89
N GLY A 147 6.82 0.19 13.15
CA GLY A 147 7.29 0.28 11.77
C GLY A 147 6.27 0.93 10.84
N PHE A 148 4.99 0.62 11.03
CA PHE A 148 3.89 1.23 10.28
C PHE A 148 3.70 2.68 10.66
N ALA A 149 3.65 3.00 11.96
CA ALA A 149 3.55 4.38 12.42
C ALA A 149 4.69 5.26 11.89
N ALA A 150 5.93 4.76 11.91
CA ALA A 150 7.08 5.48 11.36
C ALA A 150 6.95 5.70 9.84
N ASP A 151 6.51 4.69 9.10
CA ASP A 151 6.33 4.80 7.65
C ASP A 151 5.16 5.73 7.28
N LEU A 152 4.08 5.72 8.06
CA LEU A 152 2.92 6.60 7.89
C LEU A 152 3.31 8.08 8.10
N VAL A 153 4.08 8.39 9.15
CA VAL A 153 4.58 9.76 9.39
C VAL A 153 5.57 10.20 8.30
N ARG A 154 6.45 9.31 7.85
CA ARG A 154 7.43 9.63 6.77
C ARG A 154 6.77 9.90 5.42
N HIS A 155 5.70 9.16 5.12
CA HIS A 155 4.92 9.32 3.90
C HIS A 155 3.74 10.26 4.07
N SER A 156 3.62 10.93 5.21
CA SER A 156 2.87 12.17 5.20
C SER A 156 3.60 13.09 4.22
N PRO A 157 3.05 13.44 3.04
CA PRO A 157 3.28 14.77 2.54
C PRO A 157 3.16 15.66 3.77
N GLY A 158 4.08 16.61 3.94
CA GLY A 158 3.84 17.72 4.85
C GLY A 158 2.58 18.43 4.37
N ASN A 159 1.41 17.84 4.62
CA ASN A 159 0.08 18.41 4.55
C ASN A 159 -0.13 19.22 5.83
N THR A 160 0.93 19.91 6.25
CA THR A 160 0.71 21.29 6.57
C THR A 160 0.16 21.84 5.25
N GLY A 161 -1.14 22.16 5.14
CA GLY A 161 -1.69 22.88 3.99
C GLY A 161 -1.08 24.29 3.89
N VAL A 162 0.22 24.41 4.11
CA VAL A 162 0.99 25.56 4.52
C VAL A 162 1.99 25.81 3.41
N LYS A 163 1.71 26.84 2.62
CA LYS A 163 2.64 27.31 1.61
C LYS A 163 3.72 28.14 2.32
N LYS A 164 4.98 27.88 1.99
CA LYS A 164 6.12 28.71 2.44
C LYS A 164 6.34 29.81 1.41
N TYR A 165 6.28 31.07 1.84
CA TYR A 165 6.45 32.24 0.98
C TYR A 165 7.74 32.98 1.34
N CYS A 166 8.40 33.56 0.33
CA CYS A 166 9.53 34.47 0.52
C CYS A 166 9.19 35.88 0.02
N CYS A 167 9.36 36.90 0.86
CA CYS A 167 9.12 38.29 0.45
C CYS A 167 10.27 38.81 -0.42
N PRO A 168 10.03 39.29 -1.66
CA PRO A 168 11.08 39.84 -2.51
C PRO A 168 11.66 41.16 -2.00
N ASN A 169 10.95 41.88 -1.11
CA ASN A 169 11.38 43.20 -0.64
C ASN A 169 12.27 43.14 0.62
N CYS A 170 12.07 42.16 1.49
CA CYS A 170 12.80 42.05 2.77
C CYS A 170 13.39 40.66 3.06
N ASN A 171 13.30 39.77 2.07
CA ASN A 171 13.77 38.38 2.11
C ASN A 171 13.25 37.56 3.30
N PHE A 172 12.12 37.96 3.88
CA PHE A 172 11.50 37.27 5.00
C PHE A 172 10.74 36.06 4.51
N ASN A 173 10.99 34.91 5.15
CA ASN A 173 10.28 33.68 4.89
C ASN A 173 9.18 33.50 5.95
N TRP A 174 7.97 33.14 5.52
CA TRP A 174 6.89 32.74 6.43
C TRP A 174 6.05 31.61 5.85
N MET A 175 5.21 31.06 6.70
CA MET A 175 4.36 29.91 6.43
C MET A 175 2.91 30.33 6.60
N LEU A 176 2.05 29.96 5.65
CA LEU A 176 0.62 30.26 5.73
C LEU A 176 -0.22 29.05 5.35
N GLY A 177 -1.09 28.62 6.28
CA GLY A 177 -2.07 27.57 6.06
C GLY A 177 -3.18 27.96 5.08
N HIS A 178 -3.75 26.97 4.40
CA HIS A 178 -4.85 27.11 3.47
C HIS A 178 -6.03 27.77 4.20
N SER A 179 -6.32 29.02 3.86
CA SER A 179 -7.52 29.71 4.32
C SER A 179 -8.52 29.68 3.16
N ALA A 180 -9.72 29.16 3.39
CA ALA A 180 -10.81 29.25 2.43
C ALA A 180 -11.29 30.70 2.33
N GLY A 181 -10.63 31.50 1.47
CA GLY A 181 -10.99 32.90 1.25
C GLY A 181 -10.00 33.65 0.37
N ASN A 182 -10.51 34.60 -0.42
CA ASN A 182 -9.72 35.49 -1.27
C ASN A 182 -9.08 36.58 -0.38
N ILE A 183 -7.98 36.27 0.30
CA ILE A 183 -7.31 37.16 1.24
C ILE A 183 -6.11 37.82 0.53
N SER A 184 -6.09 39.16 0.47
CA SER A 184 -4.90 39.88 0.05
C SER A 184 -3.81 39.76 1.12
N TYR A 185 -2.81 38.92 0.91
CA TYR A 185 -1.75 38.75 1.89
C TYR A 185 -0.79 39.96 1.90
N ARG A 186 -0.32 40.33 3.09
CA ARG A 186 0.78 41.29 3.30
C ARG A 186 1.95 40.57 3.93
N CYS A 187 3.18 40.97 3.58
CA CYS A 187 4.36 40.46 4.26
C CYS A 187 4.32 40.86 5.75
N PRO A 188 4.47 39.92 6.71
CA PRO A 188 4.43 40.24 8.14
C PRO A 188 5.55 41.18 8.62
N LYS A 189 6.68 41.22 7.90
CA LYS A 189 7.86 41.99 8.28
C LYS A 189 7.91 43.40 7.70
N CYS A 190 7.51 43.58 6.44
CA CYS A 190 7.63 44.86 5.73
C CYS A 190 6.30 45.40 5.18
N SER A 191 5.19 44.72 5.49
CA SER A 191 3.82 45.10 5.10
C SER A 191 3.59 45.23 3.59
N SER A 192 4.52 44.77 2.75
CA SER A 192 4.38 44.78 1.29
C SER A 192 3.13 43.98 0.89
N GLN A 193 2.24 44.59 0.12
CA GLN A 193 1.04 43.94 -0.42
C GLN A 193 1.31 43.50 -1.85
N ARG A 194 0.95 42.26 -2.18
CA ARG A 194 0.99 41.71 -3.54
C ARG A 194 -0.26 40.89 -3.79
N SER A 195 -0.70 40.87 -5.04
CA SER A 195 -1.80 40.02 -5.51
C SER A 195 -1.29 38.65 -5.97
N ASN A 196 0.00 38.51 -6.30
CA ASN A 196 0.59 37.32 -6.90
C ASN A 196 1.55 36.57 -5.95
N TRP A 197 1.14 36.37 -4.69
CA TRP A 197 2.01 35.67 -3.73
C TRP A 197 2.35 34.23 -4.12
N ASP A 198 1.52 33.58 -4.94
CA ASP A 198 1.77 32.22 -5.44
C ASP A 198 3.07 32.10 -6.25
N ASP A 199 3.56 33.17 -6.87
CA ASP A 199 4.83 33.18 -7.62
C ASP A 199 6.05 33.12 -6.69
N PHE A 200 5.88 33.44 -5.41
CA PHE A 200 6.94 33.53 -4.41
C PHE A 200 6.90 32.37 -3.41
N ILE A 201 6.24 31.27 -3.78
CA ILE A 201 6.26 30.02 -3.01
C ILE A 201 7.64 29.39 -3.15
N VAL A 202 8.29 29.15 -2.01
CA VAL A 202 9.53 28.39 -1.94
C VAL A 202 9.17 26.92 -2.10
N LYS A 203 9.52 26.32 -3.24
CA LYS A 203 9.42 24.87 -3.45
C LYS A 203 10.44 24.19 -2.54
N GLY A 204 9.93 23.34 -1.64
CA GLY A 204 10.75 22.46 -0.79
C GLY A 204 11.31 21.29 -1.58
#